data_AF-A0AAV0IBM9-F1
#
_entry.id   AF-A0AAV0IBM9-F1
#
_cell.length_a   1.000
_cell.length_b   1.000
_cell.length_c   1.000
_cell.angle_alpha   90.00
_cell.angle_beta   90.00
_cell.angle_gamma   90.00
#
_symmetry.space_group_name_H-M   'P 1'
#
loop_
_entity.id
_entity.type
_entity.pdbx_description
1 polymer ?
#
loop_
_entity_poly.entity_id
_entity_poly.type
_entity_poly.pdbx_seq_one_letter_code
_entity_poly.pdbx_strand_id
1 'polypeptide(L)'
;MGSIKGLNLSYNKLTGSIPPSFSKMLEIESLDLSHNNLSGFIPSQLTELTSLASFSVTYNNLSSKCPPRVAQFATFDEASYQGNPFLCCTFPLQPSKPLFTPLASDDQDDDDDDGGRGGFIDMESFYASSGVSFVMALLIIASVLYINLYWRRVWFYYVGVTITSCYYFVVDHLPVPVKYKVLKLQV
;
A
#
# COMPACT_ATOMS: atom_id res chain seq x y z
N MET A 1 29.69 -11.89 -0.96
CA MET A 1 28.30 -12.37 -1.02
C MET A 1 27.42 -11.26 -0.50
N GLY A 2 26.32 -10.93 -1.20
CA GLY A 2 25.42 -9.86 -0.76
C GLY A 2 24.71 -10.27 0.52
N SER A 3 24.70 -9.39 1.51
CA SER A 3 23.96 -9.56 2.74
C SER A 3 22.63 -8.82 2.64
N ILE A 4 21.55 -9.45 3.11
CA ILE A 4 20.19 -8.91 3.00
C ILE A 4 19.94 -8.01 4.21
N LYS A 5 19.86 -6.71 3.96
CA LYS A 5 19.54 -5.67 4.97
C LYS A 5 18.04 -5.47 5.15
N GLY A 6 17.23 -5.75 4.13
CA GLY A 6 15.79 -5.54 4.19
C GLY A 6 15.05 -6.66 3.46
N LEU A 7 14.05 -7.23 4.11
CA LEU A 7 13.16 -8.22 3.53
C LEU A 7 11.72 -7.76 3.73
N ASN A 8 11.10 -7.28 2.65
CA ASN A 8 9.68 -6.95 2.61
C ASN A 8 8.93 -8.02 1.82
N LEU A 9 8.09 -8.79 2.52
CA LEU A 9 7.18 -9.79 1.97
C LEU A 9 5.72 -9.45 2.28
N SER A 10 5.43 -8.19 2.61
CA SER A 10 4.10 -7.73 2.97
C SER A 10 3.10 -7.84 1.81
N TYR A 11 1.80 -7.87 2.13
CA TYR A 11 0.70 -7.88 1.15
C TYR A 11 0.77 -9.04 0.15
N ASN A 12 1.05 -10.23 0.67
CA ASN A 12 1.09 -11.47 -0.11
C ASN A 12 0.08 -12.48 0.43
N LYS A 13 0.06 -13.67 -0.19
CA LYS A 13 -0.76 -14.80 0.26
C LYS A 13 0.11 -15.90 0.86
N LEU A 14 1.21 -15.54 1.52
CA LEU A 14 2.11 -16.51 2.14
C LEU A 14 1.37 -17.27 3.25
N THR A 15 1.58 -18.58 3.31
CA THR A 15 0.96 -19.49 4.28
C THR A 15 2.02 -20.31 5.01
N GLY A 16 1.61 -21.03 6.06
CA GLY A 16 2.53 -21.80 6.91
C GLY A 16 3.17 -20.94 8.00
N SER A 17 4.21 -21.47 8.65
CA SER A 17 4.88 -20.83 9.78
C SER A 17 6.07 -19.99 9.38
N ILE A 18 6.38 -18.96 10.17
CA ILE A 18 7.62 -18.20 10.01
C ILE A 18 8.80 -19.15 10.27
N PRO A 19 9.73 -19.31 9.31
CA PRO A 19 10.80 -20.28 9.44
C PRO A 19 11.88 -19.78 10.42
N PRO A 20 12.34 -20.62 11.37
CA PRO A 20 13.41 -20.24 12.31
C PRO A 20 14.72 -19.85 11.61
N SER A 21 14.93 -20.30 10.37
CA SER A 21 16.11 -19.98 9.56
C SER A 21 16.29 -18.49 9.28
N PHE A 22 15.25 -17.66 9.45
CA PHE A 22 15.38 -16.21 9.36
C PHE A 22 16.34 -15.64 10.42
N SER A 23 16.60 -16.34 11.54
CA SER A 23 17.62 -15.92 12.51
C SER A 23 19.04 -15.91 11.96
N LYS A 24 19.30 -16.59 10.83
CA LYS A 24 20.62 -16.62 10.19
C LYS A 24 20.97 -15.34 9.44
N MET A 25 20.00 -14.46 9.23
CA MET A 25 20.20 -13.20 8.50
C MET A 25 20.68 -12.10 9.47
N LEU A 26 21.88 -12.27 10.03
CA LEU A 26 22.37 -11.44 11.16
C LEU A 26 22.47 -9.93 10.86
N GLU A 27 22.62 -9.55 9.59
CA GLU A 27 22.72 -8.16 9.14
C GLU A 27 21.37 -7.57 8.67
N ILE A 28 20.26 -8.28 8.88
CA ILE A 28 18.93 -7.76 8.51
C ILE A 28 18.54 -6.60 9.44
N GLU A 29 18.15 -5.49 8.85
CA GLU A 29 17.74 -4.24 9.50
C GLU A 29 16.21 -4.06 9.45
N SER A 30 15.54 -4.62 8.43
CA SER A 30 14.09 -4.53 8.26
C SER A 30 13.47 -5.85 7.83
N LEU A 31 12.46 -6.32 8.56
CA LEU A 31 11.69 -7.53 8.26
C LEU A 31 10.19 -7.23 8.33
N ASP A 32 9.55 -7.19 7.17
CA ASP A 32 8.12 -6.97 7.05
C ASP A 32 7.42 -8.20 6.46
N LEU A 33 6.59 -8.84 7.29
CA LEU A 33 5.79 -10.02 6.94
C LEU A 33 4.28 -9.71 7.03
N SER A 34 3.90 -8.43 7.11
CA SER A 34 2.52 -8.00 7.34
C SER A 34 1.57 -8.37 6.21
N HIS A 35 0.27 -8.40 6.48
CA HIS A 35 -0.77 -8.66 5.47
C HIS A 35 -0.52 -9.95 4.68
N ASN A 36 -0.46 -11.07 5.39
CA ASN A 36 -0.30 -12.41 4.82
C ASN A 36 -1.25 -13.40 5.53
N ASN A 37 -1.17 -14.68 5.16
CA ASN A 37 -1.91 -15.78 5.79
C ASN A 37 -0.97 -16.69 6.60
N LEU A 38 0.10 -16.15 7.19
CA LEU A 38 1.04 -16.90 8.02
C LEU A 38 0.33 -17.38 9.30
N SER A 39 0.72 -18.55 9.78
CA SER A 39 0.10 -19.24 10.92
C SER A 39 1.15 -19.88 11.83
N GLY A 40 0.75 -20.43 12.97
CA GLY A 40 1.68 -20.97 13.96
C GLY A 40 2.23 -19.87 14.88
N PHE A 41 3.47 -19.99 15.34
CA PHE A 41 4.08 -19.09 16.32
C PHE A 41 5.23 -18.28 15.70
N ILE A 42 5.59 -17.17 16.35
CA ILE A 42 6.79 -16.39 16.02
C ILE A 42 8.00 -17.09 16.66
N PRO A 43 8.99 -17.57 15.88
CA PRO A 43 10.14 -18.30 16.42
C PRO A 43 10.95 -17.42 17.37
N SER A 44 11.25 -17.93 18.56
CA SER A 44 12.09 -17.21 19.52
C SER A 44 13.51 -16.97 19.00
N GLN A 45 13.98 -17.78 18.04
CA GLN A 45 15.28 -17.60 17.39
C GLN A 45 15.39 -16.24 16.69
N LEU A 46 14.28 -15.60 16.31
CA LEU A 46 14.33 -14.25 15.73
C LEU A 46 14.91 -13.21 16.69
N THR A 47 14.89 -13.46 18.00
CA THR A 47 15.52 -12.55 18.98
C THR A 47 17.04 -12.50 18.86
N GLU A 48 17.66 -13.42 18.11
CA GLU A 48 19.10 -13.41 17.78
C GLU A 48 19.47 -12.31 16.76
N LEU A 49 18.47 -11.71 16.10
CA LEU A 49 18.68 -10.65 15.12
C LEU A 49 18.98 -9.31 15.82
N THR A 50 20.25 -9.05 16.08
CA THR A 50 20.70 -7.85 16.80
C THR A 50 20.65 -6.56 15.99
N SER A 51 20.65 -6.67 14.65
CA SER A 51 20.67 -5.53 13.71
C SER A 51 19.26 -5.06 13.31
N LEU A 52 18.21 -5.78 13.72
CA LEU A 52 16.84 -5.54 13.29
C LEU A 52 16.29 -4.26 13.91
N ALA A 53 15.99 -3.26 13.09
CA ALA A 53 15.45 -1.96 13.51
C ALA A 53 13.95 -1.82 13.21
N SER A 54 13.44 -2.56 12.23
CA SER A 54 12.02 -2.57 11.87
C SER A 54 11.50 -3.99 11.75
N PHE A 55 10.39 -4.27 12.43
CA PHE A 55 9.72 -5.57 12.43
C PHE A 55 8.21 -5.41 12.42
N SER A 56 7.55 -6.11 11.49
CA SER A 56 6.09 -6.15 11.41
C SER A 56 5.60 -7.54 11.02
N VAL A 57 4.65 -8.05 11.79
CA VAL A 57 3.90 -9.29 11.49
C VAL A 57 2.40 -9.06 11.51
N THR A 58 1.98 -7.81 11.29
CA THR A 58 0.58 -7.42 11.42
C THR A 58 -0.32 -8.13 10.42
N TYR A 59 -1.60 -8.27 10.73
CA TYR A 59 -2.60 -8.85 9.83
C TYR A 59 -2.18 -10.21 9.25
N ASN A 60 -1.96 -11.17 10.16
CA ASN A 60 -1.69 -12.57 9.86
C ASN A 60 -2.58 -13.47 10.73
N ASN A 61 -2.40 -14.79 10.65
CA ASN A 61 -3.09 -15.76 11.51
C ASN A 61 -2.14 -16.40 12.53
N LEU A 62 -1.19 -15.62 13.05
CA LEU A 62 -0.24 -16.07 14.06
C LEU A 62 -0.95 -16.29 15.40
N SER A 63 -0.37 -17.19 16.20
CA SER A 63 -0.95 -17.71 17.42
C SER A 63 0.11 -17.90 18.51
N SER A 64 -0.33 -18.23 19.74
CA SER A 64 0.54 -18.45 20.91
C SER A 64 1.14 -17.16 21.47
N LYS A 65 2.24 -17.26 22.21
CA LYS A 65 2.92 -16.13 22.85
C LYS A 65 3.87 -15.43 21.88
N CYS A 66 4.00 -14.12 22.04
CA CYS A 66 5.03 -13.33 21.37
C CYS A 66 6.43 -13.72 21.89
N PRO A 67 7.48 -13.53 21.08
CA PRO A 67 8.83 -13.84 21.49
C PRO A 67 9.24 -13.00 22.71
N PRO A 68 10.19 -13.47 23.53
CA PRO A 68 10.68 -12.71 24.67
C PRO A 68 11.14 -11.30 24.25
N ARG A 69 10.78 -10.29 25.03
CA ARG A 69 11.22 -8.91 24.83
C ARG A 69 12.69 -8.75 25.24
N VAL A 70 13.60 -9.22 24.40
CA VAL A 70 15.05 -9.13 24.57
C VAL A 70 15.68 -8.52 23.32
N ALA A 71 16.84 -7.88 23.48
CA ALA A 71 17.55 -7.19 22.40
C ALA A 71 16.60 -6.25 21.61
N GLN A 72 16.59 -6.34 20.27
CA GLN A 72 15.73 -5.50 19.42
C GLN A 72 14.24 -5.79 19.61
N PHE A 73 13.84 -7.01 20.01
CA PHE A 73 12.42 -7.32 20.24
C PHE A 73 11.84 -6.60 21.48
N ALA A 74 12.68 -6.01 22.32
CA ALA A 74 12.23 -5.12 23.39
C ALA A 74 11.76 -3.74 22.87
N THR A 75 12.23 -3.31 21.69
CA THR A 75 11.92 -1.97 21.14
C THR A 75 10.62 -1.94 20.33
N PHE A 76 10.11 -3.10 19.90
CA PHE A 76 8.86 -3.18 19.14
C PHE A 76 7.63 -3.12 20.06
N ASP A 77 6.67 -2.30 19.64
CA ASP A 77 5.41 -2.06 20.35
C ASP A 77 4.27 -2.96 19.84
N GLU A 78 3.11 -2.87 20.49
CA GLU A 78 1.89 -3.61 20.14
C GLU A 78 1.51 -3.47 18.66
N ALA A 79 1.76 -2.29 18.08
CA ALA A 79 1.49 -2.01 16.67
C ALA A 79 2.18 -3.00 15.71
N SER A 80 3.38 -3.53 16.04
CA SER A 80 4.10 -4.50 15.20
C SER A 80 3.42 -5.88 15.15
N TYR A 81 2.51 -6.17 16.07
CA TYR A 81 1.89 -7.50 16.25
C TYR A 81 0.37 -7.51 16.02
N GLN A 82 -0.25 -6.33 15.84
CA GLN A 82 -1.69 -6.16 15.68
C GLN A 82 -2.28 -7.01 14.54
N GLY A 83 -3.57 -7.39 14.67
CA GLY A 83 -4.29 -8.07 13.60
C GLY A 83 -3.97 -9.56 13.50
N ASN A 84 -3.45 -10.15 14.58
CA ASN A 84 -3.28 -11.60 14.76
C ASN A 84 -4.24 -12.07 15.87
N PRO A 85 -5.41 -12.65 15.54
CA PRO A 85 -6.49 -12.87 16.52
C PRO A 85 -6.13 -13.87 17.64
N PHE A 86 -5.17 -14.77 17.42
CA PHE A 86 -4.76 -15.80 18.38
C PHE A 86 -3.40 -15.54 19.03
N LEU A 87 -2.77 -14.40 18.73
CA LEU A 87 -1.45 -14.04 19.23
C LEU A 87 -1.60 -13.24 20.54
N CYS A 88 -0.90 -13.70 21.58
CA CYS A 88 -0.92 -13.08 22.90
C CYS A 88 0.45 -12.46 23.20
N CYS A 89 0.53 -11.13 23.10
CA CYS A 89 1.71 -10.38 23.54
C CYS A 89 1.44 -9.77 24.91
N THR A 90 2.39 -9.94 25.84
CA THR A 90 2.37 -9.25 27.12
C THR A 90 3.22 -7.99 27.01
N PHE A 91 2.57 -6.84 26.85
CA PHE A 91 3.23 -5.55 26.99
C PHE A 91 3.01 -5.03 28.42
N PRO A 92 4.03 -4.42 29.06
CA PRO A 92 3.80 -3.64 30.27
C PRO A 92 2.70 -2.64 29.96
N LEU A 93 1.62 -2.67 30.74
CA LEU A 93 0.61 -1.63 30.67
C LEU A 93 1.33 -0.29 30.84
N GLN A 94 1.38 0.51 29.77
CA GLN A 94 1.59 1.93 29.95
C GLN A 94 0.49 2.40 30.91
N PRO A 95 0.81 3.21 31.93
CA PRO A 95 -0.20 3.70 32.86
C PRO A 95 -1.36 4.24 32.04
N SER A 96 -2.53 3.63 32.24
CA SER A 96 -3.75 3.90 31.49
C SER A 96 -3.93 5.40 31.37
N LYS A 97 -3.85 5.92 30.14
CA LYS A 97 -4.40 7.23 29.83
C LYS A 97 -5.87 7.19 30.33
N PRO A 98 -6.29 8.06 31.26
CA PRO A 98 -7.57 7.91 31.92
C PRO A 98 -8.70 7.93 30.88
N LEU A 99 -9.55 6.92 30.95
CA LEU A 99 -10.75 6.74 30.15
C LEU A 99 -11.75 7.84 30.53
N PHE A 100 -11.70 8.99 29.85
CA PHE A 100 -12.69 10.03 30.04
C PHE A 100 -13.92 9.72 29.16
N THR A 101 -15.00 9.32 29.81
CA THR A 101 -16.37 9.31 29.28
C THR A 101 -16.79 10.70 28.79
N PRO A 102 -17.63 10.79 27.73
CA PRO A 102 -18.00 12.07 27.13
C PRO A 102 -19.16 12.70 27.90
N LEU A 103 -18.96 13.92 28.44
CA LEU A 103 -19.97 14.99 28.42
C LEU A 103 -19.40 16.30 28.98
N ALA A 104 -19.84 17.39 28.35
CA ALA A 104 -19.71 18.80 28.70
C ALA A 104 -18.46 19.54 28.20
N SER A 105 -18.75 20.42 27.25
CA SER A 105 -18.01 21.58 26.76
C SER A 105 -17.26 22.35 27.85
N ASP A 106 -16.00 22.67 27.57
CA ASP A 106 -15.47 24.03 27.77
C ASP A 106 -14.26 24.22 26.84
N ASP A 107 -14.26 25.35 26.13
CA ASP A 107 -13.20 25.78 25.22
C ASP A 107 -11.95 26.19 26.02
N GLN A 108 -10.76 25.81 25.57
CA GLN A 108 -9.61 26.73 25.56
C GLN A 108 -8.49 26.24 24.64
N ASP A 109 -8.11 27.17 23.78
CA ASP A 109 -7.11 27.21 22.73
C ASP A 109 -5.63 26.92 23.11
N ASP A 110 -4.91 26.50 22.05
CA ASP A 110 -3.57 26.92 21.61
C ASP A 110 -2.27 26.52 22.36
N ASP A 111 -1.43 25.76 21.64
CA ASP A 111 -0.10 26.13 21.10
C ASP A 111 0.98 25.03 21.17
N ASP A 112 1.38 24.58 19.97
CA ASP A 112 2.72 24.33 19.42
C ASP A 112 3.83 23.68 20.28
N ASP A 113 4.39 22.56 19.79
CA ASP A 113 5.80 22.54 19.32
C ASP A 113 6.11 21.34 18.41
N ASP A 114 6.95 21.63 17.43
CA ASP A 114 7.38 20.87 16.24
C ASP A 114 8.57 19.92 16.53
N GLY A 115 8.83 18.98 15.62
CA GLY A 115 10.15 18.36 15.51
C GLY A 115 10.21 16.84 15.39
N GLY A 116 9.80 16.29 14.24
CA GLY A 116 9.97 14.85 13.98
C GLY A 116 9.67 14.41 12.55
N ARG A 117 10.18 15.13 11.55
CA ARG A 117 10.00 14.84 10.12
C ARG A 117 10.68 13.52 9.73
N GLY A 118 9.93 12.43 9.77
CA GLY A 118 10.35 11.09 9.34
C GLY A 118 9.21 10.33 8.67
N GLY A 119 9.14 10.41 7.33
CA GLY A 119 8.68 9.31 6.50
C GLY A 119 7.16 9.06 6.37
N PHE A 120 6.42 10.04 5.87
CA PHE A 120 5.33 9.76 4.92
C PHE A 120 5.35 10.92 3.92
N ILE A 121 5.52 10.65 2.62
CA ILE A 121 5.26 11.68 1.62
C ILE A 121 3.81 12.05 1.84
N ASP A 122 3.54 13.32 2.16
CA ASP A 122 2.20 13.81 2.39
C ASP A 122 1.37 13.46 1.14
N MET A 123 0.36 12.62 1.30
CA MET A 123 -0.46 12.11 0.21
C MET A 123 -1.05 13.28 -0.59
N GLU A 124 -1.33 14.39 0.10
CA GLU A 124 -1.73 15.66 -0.49
C GLU A 124 -0.64 16.25 -1.39
N SER A 125 0.61 16.23 -0.97
CA SER A 125 1.75 16.69 -1.79
C SER A 125 1.99 15.81 -3.03
N PHE A 126 1.72 14.51 -2.93
CA PHE A 126 1.78 13.59 -4.06
C PHE A 126 0.67 13.88 -5.08
N TYR A 127 -0.58 14.01 -4.64
CA TYR A 127 -1.68 14.34 -5.54
C TYR A 127 -1.53 15.74 -6.14
N ALA A 128 -1.07 16.72 -5.36
CA ALA A 128 -0.79 18.06 -5.86
C ALA A 128 0.29 18.05 -6.95
N SER A 129 1.42 17.38 -6.72
CA SER A 129 2.50 17.29 -7.72
C SER A 129 2.10 16.49 -8.96
N SER A 130 1.35 15.40 -8.79
CA SER A 130 0.76 14.63 -9.88
C SER A 130 -0.19 15.49 -10.72
N GLY A 131 -1.08 16.26 -10.07
CA GLY A 131 -2.00 17.18 -10.73
C GLY A 131 -1.29 18.27 -11.53
N VAL A 132 -0.28 18.91 -10.95
CA VAL A 132 0.53 19.92 -11.65
C VAL A 132 1.23 19.30 -12.87
N SER A 133 1.81 18.11 -12.74
CA SER A 133 2.49 17.44 -13.85
C SER A 133 1.55 17.12 -15.01
N PHE A 134 0.32 16.68 -14.69
CA PHE A 134 -0.70 16.37 -15.68
C PHE A 134 -1.16 17.63 -16.43
N VAL A 135 -1.42 18.73 -15.70
CA VAL A 135 -1.78 20.02 -16.30
C VAL A 135 -0.65 20.53 -17.21
N MET A 136 0.60 20.46 -16.77
CA MET A 136 1.75 20.86 -17.58
C MET A 136 1.88 20.02 -18.85
N ALA A 137 1.68 18.71 -18.78
CA ALA A 137 1.68 17.84 -19.96
C ALA A 137 0.59 18.22 -20.97
N LEU A 138 -0.63 18.48 -20.50
CA LEU A 138 -1.73 18.94 -21.36
C LEU A 138 -1.42 20.29 -22.02
N LEU A 139 -0.82 21.23 -21.29
CA LEU A 139 -0.42 22.53 -21.82
C LEU A 139 0.67 22.41 -22.89
N ILE A 140 1.64 21.51 -22.71
CA ILE A 140 2.67 21.24 -23.72
C ILE A 140 2.03 20.68 -24.99
N ILE A 141 1.14 19.70 -24.87
CA ILE A 141 0.42 19.12 -26.02
C ILE A 141 -0.39 20.20 -26.75
N ALA A 142 -1.16 21.00 -26.01
CA ALA A 142 -1.94 22.10 -26.58
C ALA A 142 -1.05 23.14 -27.29
N SER A 143 0.10 23.48 -26.69
CA SER A 143 1.08 24.40 -27.27
C SER A 143 1.67 23.86 -28.57
N VAL A 144 2.06 22.58 -28.62
CA VAL A 144 2.57 21.92 -29.83
C VAL A 144 1.52 21.92 -30.94
N LEU A 145 0.27 21.58 -30.61
CA LEU A 145 -0.85 21.60 -31.55
C LEU A 145 -1.21 23.02 -32.01
N TYR A 146 -0.97 24.04 -31.18
CA TYR A 146 -1.23 25.44 -31.51
C TYR A 146 -0.15 26.03 -32.43
N ILE A 147 1.13 25.83 -32.09
CA ILE A 147 2.28 26.39 -32.82
C ILE A 147 2.38 25.76 -34.22
N ASN A 148 2.14 24.46 -34.34
CA ASN A 148 2.36 23.76 -35.59
C ASN A 148 1.06 23.19 -36.20
N LEU A 149 0.56 23.93 -37.20
CA LEU A 149 -0.60 23.60 -38.01
C LEU A 149 -0.55 22.22 -38.69
N TYR A 150 0.65 21.66 -38.89
CA TYR A 150 0.83 20.31 -39.42
C TYR A 150 0.54 19.24 -38.35
N TRP A 151 1.16 19.35 -37.18
CA TRP A 151 0.94 18.41 -36.06
C TRP A 151 -0.53 18.40 -35.61
N ARG A 152 -1.21 19.54 -35.68
CA ARG A 152 -2.66 19.62 -35.46
C ARG A 152 -3.45 18.70 -36.38
N ARG A 153 -3.17 18.74 -37.70
CA ARG A 153 -3.85 17.88 -38.68
C ARG A 153 -3.54 16.41 -38.49
N VAL A 154 -2.27 16.09 -38.25
CA VAL A 154 -1.84 14.70 -38.00
C VAL A 154 -2.51 14.14 -36.75
N TRP A 155 -2.59 14.92 -35.66
CA TRP A 155 -3.24 14.52 -34.42
C TRP A 155 -4.74 14.24 -34.61
N PHE A 156 -5.48 15.14 -35.27
CA PHE A 156 -6.90 14.91 -35.57
C PHE A 156 -7.13 13.70 -36.46
N TYR A 157 -6.24 13.44 -37.42
CA TYR A 157 -6.30 12.23 -38.24
C TYR A 157 -6.14 10.95 -37.40
N TYR A 158 -5.12 10.90 -36.54
CA TYR A 158 -4.88 9.75 -35.64
C TYR A 158 -6.04 9.50 -34.68
N VAL A 159 -6.59 10.57 -34.08
CA VAL A 159 -7.76 10.47 -33.20
C VAL A 159 -8.96 9.90 -33.96
N GLY A 160 -9.23 10.40 -35.17
CA GLY A 160 -10.32 9.90 -36.01
C GLY A 160 -10.18 8.42 -36.38
N VAL A 161 -8.98 7.99 -36.76
CA VAL A 161 -8.70 6.57 -37.07
C VAL A 161 -8.89 5.68 -35.85
N THR A 162 -8.46 6.14 -34.68
CA THR A 162 -8.61 5.40 -33.42
C THR A 162 -10.08 5.27 -33.04
N ILE A 163 -10.85 6.36 -33.06
CA ILE A 163 -12.30 6.35 -32.78
C ILE A 163 -13.02 5.41 -33.74
N THR A 164 -12.69 5.48 -35.03
CA THR A 164 -13.30 4.63 -36.05
C THR A 164 -12.98 3.15 -35.83
N SER A 165 -11.71 2.83 -35.53
CA SER A 165 -11.28 1.46 -35.22
C SER A 165 -11.96 0.93 -33.96
N CYS A 166 -12.05 1.74 -32.89
CA CYS A 166 -12.76 1.38 -31.67
C CYS A 166 -14.25 1.16 -31.92
N TYR A 167 -14.90 2.01 -32.73
CA TYR A 167 -16.30 1.85 -33.11
C TYR A 167 -16.54 0.51 -33.82
N TYR A 168 -15.74 0.17 -34.83
CA TYR A 168 -15.88 -1.10 -35.54
C TYR A 168 -15.57 -2.30 -34.64
N PHE A 169 -14.54 -2.22 -33.81
CA PHE A 169 -14.23 -3.27 -32.83
C PHE A 169 -15.41 -3.54 -31.88
N VAL A 170 -16.03 -2.47 -31.36
CA VAL A 170 -17.18 -2.53 -30.47
C VAL A 170 -18.41 -3.08 -31.20
N VAL A 171 -18.68 -2.65 -32.44
CA VAL A 171 -19.80 -3.15 -33.25
C VAL A 171 -19.65 -4.62 -33.60
N ASP A 172 -18.44 -5.07 -33.93
CA ASP A 172 -18.17 -6.46 -34.30
C ASP A 172 -18.16 -7.42 -33.11
N HIS A 173 -17.78 -6.94 -31.91
CA HIS A 173 -17.69 -7.77 -30.70
C HIS A 173 -18.91 -7.62 -29.76
N LEU A 174 -19.78 -6.63 -29.95
CA LEU A 174 -21.05 -6.56 -29.24
C LEU A 174 -22.07 -7.51 -29.90
N PRO A 175 -22.70 -8.42 -29.14
CA PRO A 175 -23.76 -9.28 -29.67
C PRO A 175 -24.95 -8.39 -30.03
N VAL A 176 -25.22 -8.22 -31.32
CA VAL A 176 -26.44 -7.55 -31.79
C VAL A 176 -27.64 -8.32 -31.22
N PRO A 177 -28.55 -7.68 -30.46
CA PRO A 177 -29.77 -8.35 -30.03
C PRO A 177 -30.55 -8.79 -31.28
N VAL A 178 -30.89 -10.08 -31.33
CA VAL A 178 -31.47 -10.84 -32.46
C VAL A 178 -32.70 -10.17 -33.11
N LYS A 179 -33.34 -9.20 -32.44
CA LYS A 179 -34.50 -8.45 -32.94
C LYS A 179 -34.29 -7.68 -34.24
N TYR A 180 -33.06 -7.29 -34.59
CA TYR A 180 -32.81 -6.52 -35.82
C TYR A 180 -32.44 -7.37 -37.05
N LYS A 181 -32.05 -8.64 -36.85
CA LYS A 181 -31.73 -9.56 -37.97
C LYS A 181 -32.99 -10.04 -38.72
N VAL A 182 -34.14 -10.06 -38.05
CA VAL A 182 -35.42 -10.54 -38.63
C VAL A 182 -36.08 -9.47 -39.53
N LEU A 183 -35.85 -8.18 -39.27
CA LEU A 183 -36.46 -7.08 -40.02
C LEU A 183 -35.80 -6.79 -41.38
N LYS A 184 -34.58 -7.29 -41.64
CA LYS A 184 -33.89 -7.13 -42.95
C LYS A 184 -34.14 -8.29 -43.93
N LEU A 185 -34.86 -9.34 -43.53
CA LEU A 185 -35.21 -10.49 -44.37
C LEU A 185 -36.70 -10.52 -44.79
N GLN A 186 -37.44 -9.43 -44.52
CA GLN A 186 -38.87 -9.31 -44.80
C GLN A 186 -39.22 -8.06 -45.64
N VAL A 187 -38.24 -7.43 -46.30
CA VAL A 187 -38.48 -6.40 -47.33
C VAL A 187 -37.69 -6.74 -48.57
#